data_AF-A0A7C1BZF5-F1
#
_entry.id   AF-A0A7C1BZF5-F1
#
_cell.length_a   1.000
_cell.length_b   1.000
_cell.length_c   1.000
_cell.angle_alpha   90.00
_cell.angle_beta   90.00
_cell.angle_gamma   90.00
#
_symmetry.space_group_name_H-M   'P 1'
#
loop_
_entity.id
_entity.type
_entity.pdbx_description
1 polymer ?
#
loop_
_entity_poly.entity_id
_entity_poly.type
_entity_poly.pdbx_seq_one_letter_code
_entity_poly.pdbx_strand_id
1 'polypeptide(L)'
;MSTLIITEKPSVAERIAKALGKPKKHMLRGAVYFQVGDIFIVPAVGHLYSLKEKNSGFWSYPVFDIEWAPVYEISKDSEFAKPYLENISEIAKRCDFFINACDFDTEGEVIAYNILRFACKVDPKSDKVKRMKFSTLTKEAIINAYKNLIPTPIGMALAGLTRHFLDWFWGINLSRALTLAVRKARGYTTLSIGRVQGPTLKILADREREIQNFKPEPYWELEIIVKKNGKKVTGKHINGKFWDKTQAEKAKNNCSSKAVVKKILSKRIIQTPPCPFDLTTLQTEAYRIFKITPQQTLEIAQNLYTNAYISYPRTSSQKLPADINFREIIKNLSKIDEYSNIAKELLSKSELTPTNGKKDDPAHPAIHPTGVIPEKLNSKEKKIYDLICRRFLATFSREMVKESRKVELVSGKEVFIIEGSSIIDPGWYSIYRYAKVKDEEIPNFNKGETLEVIKINLLEKETTPPKRYTPSSIVREMERKNLGTKATRSQIVEI
;
A
#
# COMPACT_ATOMS: atom_id res chain seq x y z
N MET A 1 -34.72 -3.25 23.62
CA MET A 1 -33.46 -3.96 23.96
C MET A 1 -32.34 -2.96 23.82
N SER A 2 -31.73 -2.56 24.94
CA SER A 2 -30.67 -1.55 24.94
C SER A 2 -29.39 -2.11 24.34
N THR A 3 -28.83 -1.39 23.36
CA THR A 3 -27.70 -1.88 22.56
C THR A 3 -26.49 -0.93 22.69
N LEU A 4 -25.31 -1.50 22.91
CA LEU A 4 -24.04 -0.78 22.87
C LEU A 4 -23.27 -1.10 21.59
N ILE A 5 -23.03 -0.09 20.75
CA ILE A 5 -22.17 -0.17 19.57
C ILE A 5 -20.80 0.41 19.90
N ILE A 6 -19.77 -0.41 19.85
CA ILE A 6 -18.38 -0.02 20.10
C ILE A 6 -17.72 0.31 18.77
N THR A 7 -17.10 1.48 18.66
CA THR A 7 -16.40 1.93 17.44
C THR A 7 -14.96 2.32 17.77
N GLU A 8 -14.08 2.34 16.77
CA GLU A 8 -12.67 2.67 17.02
C GLU A 8 -12.45 4.17 17.23
N LYS A 9 -13.13 5.04 16.47
CA LYS A 9 -12.88 6.49 16.44
C LYS A 9 -14.16 7.31 16.64
N PRO A 10 -14.09 8.50 17.26
CA PRO A 10 -15.24 9.40 17.43
C PRO A 10 -15.93 9.76 16.11
N SER A 11 -15.18 9.98 15.03
CA SER A 11 -15.74 10.28 13.71
C SER A 11 -16.56 9.11 13.12
N VAL A 12 -16.16 7.88 13.40
CA VAL A 12 -16.89 6.67 12.99
C VAL A 12 -18.15 6.52 13.83
N ALA A 13 -18.06 6.72 15.15
CA ALA A 13 -19.23 6.75 16.05
C ALA A 13 -20.29 7.74 15.55
N GLU A 14 -19.88 8.96 15.21
CA GLU A 14 -20.79 9.99 14.72
C GLU A 14 -21.45 9.60 13.40
N ARG A 15 -20.69 9.02 12.45
CA ARG A 15 -21.23 8.56 11.16
C ARG A 15 -22.24 7.43 11.34
N ILE A 16 -21.93 6.46 12.19
CA ILE A 16 -22.87 5.37 12.51
C ILE A 16 -24.13 5.96 13.15
N ALA A 17 -23.99 6.88 14.10
CA ALA A 17 -25.13 7.50 14.76
C ALA A 17 -26.03 8.28 13.78
N LYS A 18 -25.45 9.05 12.85
CA LYS A 18 -26.18 9.77 11.79
C LYS A 18 -26.81 8.83 10.76
N ALA A 19 -26.21 7.67 10.50
CA ALA A 19 -26.77 6.68 9.57
C ALA A 19 -27.97 5.95 10.17
N LEU A 20 -27.94 5.67 11.48
CA LEU A 20 -28.99 4.94 12.19
C LEU A 20 -30.20 5.80 12.60
N GLY A 21 -30.06 7.13 12.65
CA GLY A 21 -31.20 8.01 12.95
C GLY A 21 -30.81 9.46 13.24
N LYS A 22 -31.55 10.09 14.16
CA LYS A 22 -31.28 11.45 14.67
C LYS A 22 -30.52 11.34 16.00
N PRO A 23 -29.19 11.44 16.02
CA PRO A 23 -28.42 11.18 17.22
C PRO A 23 -28.47 12.35 18.21
N LYS A 24 -28.58 12.02 19.50
CA LYS A 24 -28.25 12.93 20.60
C LYS A 24 -26.78 12.75 20.95
N LYS A 25 -26.01 13.83 20.93
CA LYS A 25 -24.60 13.83 21.33
C LYS A 25 -24.53 14.07 22.84
N HIS A 26 -23.82 13.20 23.54
CA HIS A 26 -23.59 13.31 24.97
C HIS A 26 -22.09 13.39 25.25
N MET A 27 -21.73 14.02 26.36
CA MET A 27 -20.37 14.05 26.87
C MET A 27 -20.40 13.67 28.35
N LEU A 28 -19.62 12.66 28.71
CA LEU A 28 -19.47 12.21 30.08
C LEU A 28 -17.99 12.16 30.40
N ARG A 29 -17.56 12.92 31.42
CA ARG A 29 -16.16 12.99 31.88
C ARG A 29 -15.16 13.36 30.77
N GLY A 30 -15.59 14.12 29.76
CA GLY A 30 -14.78 14.53 28.61
C GLY A 30 -14.78 13.55 27.42
N ALA A 31 -15.40 12.38 27.55
CA ALA A 31 -15.59 11.44 26.44
C ALA A 31 -16.98 11.61 25.79
N VAL A 32 -16.99 11.68 24.45
CA VAL A 32 -18.22 11.80 23.66
C VAL A 32 -18.81 10.43 23.38
N TYR A 33 -20.14 10.31 23.46
CA TYR A 33 -20.90 9.20 22.90
C TYR A 33 -22.17 9.72 22.24
N PHE A 34 -22.83 8.87 21.46
CA PHE A 34 -24.07 9.21 20.77
C PHE A 34 -25.18 8.25 21.18
N GLN A 35 -26.41 8.75 21.20
CA GLN A 35 -27.60 7.96 21.47
C GLN A 35 -28.63 8.12 20.36
N VAL A 36 -29.16 7.01 19.85
CA VAL A 36 -30.26 6.94 18.88
C VAL A 36 -31.31 5.97 19.42
N GLY A 37 -32.38 6.49 20.04
CA GLY A 37 -33.33 5.65 20.78
C GLY A 37 -32.62 4.88 21.91
N ASP A 38 -32.75 3.56 21.92
CA ASP A 38 -32.09 2.66 22.90
C ASP A 38 -30.69 2.18 22.45
N ILE A 39 -30.14 2.79 21.40
CA ILE A 39 -28.81 2.46 20.86
C ILE A 39 -27.80 3.50 21.35
N PHE A 40 -26.78 3.03 22.07
CA PHE A 40 -25.65 3.83 22.53
C PHE A 40 -24.43 3.52 21.64
N ILE A 41 -23.74 4.55 21.17
CA ILE A 41 -22.63 4.42 20.24
C ILE A 41 -21.41 5.10 20.85
N VAL A 42 -20.41 4.31 21.19
CA VAL A 42 -19.23 4.73 21.96
C VAL A 42 -17.94 4.58 21.13
N PRO A 43 -17.05 5.57 21.14
CA PRO A 43 -15.72 5.45 20.55
C PRO A 43 -14.68 4.97 21.57
N ALA A 44 -13.78 4.10 21.12
CA ALA A 44 -12.67 3.57 21.90
C ALA A 44 -11.38 4.41 21.83
N VAL A 45 -11.28 5.33 20.85
CA VAL A 45 -10.06 6.11 20.52
C VAL A 45 -8.80 5.25 20.33
N GLY A 46 -8.98 4.05 19.78
CA GLY A 46 -7.92 3.06 19.57
C GLY A 46 -7.88 1.99 20.67
N HIS A 47 -6.67 1.49 20.99
CA HIS A 47 -6.47 0.49 22.03
C HIS A 47 -6.65 1.11 23.42
N LEU A 48 -7.66 0.67 24.16
CA LEU A 48 -7.87 1.04 25.58
C LEU A 48 -7.17 0.10 26.57
N TYR A 49 -6.66 -1.03 26.09
CA TYR A 49 -5.92 -2.03 26.86
C TYR A 49 -4.61 -2.36 26.16
N SER A 50 -3.55 -2.63 26.93
CA SER A 50 -2.26 -3.13 26.44
C SER A 50 -1.65 -4.14 27.41
N LEU A 51 -0.60 -4.83 26.98
CA LEU A 51 0.10 -5.82 27.79
C LEU A 51 1.14 -5.17 28.72
N LYS A 52 1.12 -5.56 29.99
CA LYS A 52 2.13 -5.20 30.99
C LYS A 52 2.65 -6.43 31.73
N GLU A 53 3.84 -6.31 32.32
CA GLU A 53 4.37 -7.27 33.30
C GLU A 53 3.54 -7.20 34.59
N LYS A 54 3.13 -8.35 35.14
CA LYS A 54 2.30 -8.37 36.37
C LYS A 54 3.07 -7.87 37.59
N ASN A 55 4.33 -8.28 37.73
CA ASN A 55 5.17 -8.01 38.89
C ASN A 55 6.35 -7.09 38.53
N SER A 56 6.07 -5.84 38.16
CA SER A 56 7.08 -4.88 37.68
C SER A 56 8.01 -4.30 38.76
N GLY A 57 7.89 -4.77 40.02
CA GLY A 57 8.65 -4.23 41.16
C GLY A 57 10.14 -4.61 41.17
N PHE A 58 10.53 -5.69 40.47
CA PHE A 58 11.93 -6.11 40.33
C PHE A 58 12.28 -6.27 38.85
N TRP A 59 13.39 -5.66 38.43
CA TRP A 59 13.88 -5.79 37.07
C TRP A 59 14.33 -7.25 36.83
N SER A 60 13.62 -7.97 35.96
CA SER A 60 13.84 -9.39 35.69
C SER A 60 14.05 -9.68 34.19
N TYR A 61 14.76 -10.75 33.84
CA TYR A 61 14.91 -11.23 32.47
C TYR A 61 15.17 -12.75 32.49
N PRO A 62 14.43 -13.56 31.71
CA PRO A 62 13.33 -13.20 30.82
C PRO A 62 12.00 -12.94 31.56
N VAL A 63 11.06 -12.24 30.92
CA VAL A 63 9.69 -12.00 31.40
C VAL A 63 8.69 -12.72 30.51
N PHE A 64 7.83 -13.51 31.15
CA PHE A 64 6.71 -14.19 30.49
C PHE A 64 5.37 -14.01 31.21
N ASP A 65 5.37 -13.58 32.47
CA ASP A 65 4.13 -13.34 33.22
C ASP A 65 3.59 -11.94 32.95
N ILE A 66 2.61 -11.87 32.06
CA ILE A 66 2.01 -10.62 31.59
C ILE A 66 0.49 -10.66 31.65
N GLU A 67 -0.11 -9.48 31.66
CA GLU A 67 -1.56 -9.31 31.64
C GLU A 67 -1.98 -8.10 30.81
N TRP A 68 -3.24 -8.10 30.38
CA TRP A 68 -3.87 -6.93 29.80
C TRP A 68 -4.29 -5.96 30.90
N ALA A 69 -3.91 -4.69 30.76
CA ALA A 69 -4.30 -3.63 31.66
C ALA A 69 -4.72 -2.37 30.87
N PRO A 70 -5.53 -1.48 31.47
CA PRO A 70 -5.86 -0.20 30.86
C PRO A 70 -4.60 0.58 30.48
N VAL A 71 -4.59 1.16 29.28
CA VAL A 71 -3.39 1.87 28.76
C VAL A 71 -2.96 3.06 29.63
N TYR A 72 -3.91 3.73 30.28
CA TYR A 72 -3.62 4.86 31.18
C TYR A 72 -2.91 4.44 32.48
N GLU A 73 -2.94 3.15 32.85
CA GLU A 73 -2.18 2.61 33.98
C GLU A 73 -0.74 2.25 33.60
N ILE A 74 -0.48 2.10 32.30
CA ILE A 74 0.82 1.68 31.75
C ILE A 74 1.65 2.90 31.34
N SER A 75 1.02 3.91 30.73
CA SER A 75 1.69 5.12 30.28
C SER A 75 0.88 6.38 30.62
N LYS A 76 1.56 7.39 31.17
CA LYS A 76 0.98 8.72 31.42
C LYS A 76 0.51 9.40 30.13
N ASP A 77 1.18 9.15 29.00
CA ASP A 77 0.79 9.71 27.70
C ASP A 77 -0.56 9.19 27.21
N SER A 78 -1.10 8.14 27.84
CA SER A 78 -2.39 7.54 27.52
C SER A 78 -3.51 7.93 28.51
N GLU A 79 -3.32 8.97 29.33
CA GLU A 79 -4.34 9.44 30.29
C GLU A 79 -5.65 9.85 29.61
N PHE A 80 -5.58 10.35 28.37
CA PHE A 80 -6.74 10.68 27.54
C PHE A 80 -7.71 9.51 27.32
N ALA A 81 -7.26 8.27 27.46
CA ALA A 81 -8.05 7.05 27.26
C ALA A 81 -9.00 6.77 28.43
N LYS A 82 -8.67 7.25 29.64
CA LYS A 82 -9.42 6.96 30.87
C LYS A 82 -10.89 7.41 30.79
N PRO A 83 -11.22 8.64 30.36
CA PRO A 83 -12.60 9.07 30.14
C PRO A 83 -13.41 8.13 29.25
N TYR A 84 -12.83 7.65 28.15
CA TYR A 84 -13.52 6.76 27.21
C TYR A 84 -13.80 5.40 27.84
N LEU A 85 -12.82 4.84 28.56
CA LEU A 85 -12.99 3.55 29.22
C LEU A 85 -14.07 3.60 30.32
N GLU A 86 -14.06 4.62 31.15
CA GLU A 86 -15.05 4.81 32.21
C GLU A 86 -16.46 5.00 31.63
N ASN A 87 -16.58 5.78 30.55
CA ASN A 87 -17.83 6.03 29.87
C ASN A 87 -18.40 4.73 29.26
N ILE A 88 -17.57 3.95 28.55
CA ILE A 88 -17.96 2.64 28.02
C ILE A 88 -18.43 1.71 29.15
N SER A 89 -17.70 1.65 30.25
CA SER A 89 -18.01 0.79 31.40
C SER A 89 -19.36 1.17 32.05
N GLU A 90 -19.65 2.46 32.15
CA GLU A 90 -20.91 2.95 32.74
C GLU A 90 -22.12 2.71 31.83
N ILE A 91 -21.98 2.96 30.52
CA ILE A 91 -23.05 2.71 29.55
C ILE A 91 -23.32 1.20 29.41
N ALA A 92 -22.28 0.37 29.43
CA ALA A 92 -22.41 -1.08 29.30
C ALA A 92 -23.33 -1.70 30.35
N LYS A 93 -23.39 -1.15 31.58
CA LYS A 93 -24.30 -1.60 32.64
C LYS A 93 -25.78 -1.47 32.29
N ARG A 94 -26.12 -0.63 31.30
CA ARG A 94 -27.49 -0.34 30.85
C ARG A 94 -27.86 -1.09 29.57
N CYS A 95 -26.95 -1.92 29.04
CA CYS A 95 -27.10 -2.56 27.74
C CYS A 95 -27.11 -4.08 27.88
N ASP A 96 -27.98 -4.73 27.10
CA ASP A 96 -28.13 -6.19 27.08
C ASP A 96 -27.53 -6.82 25.81
N PHE A 97 -27.24 -5.99 24.80
CA PHE A 97 -26.76 -6.39 23.50
C PHE A 97 -25.59 -5.52 23.05
N PHE A 98 -24.58 -6.12 22.43
CA PHE A 98 -23.31 -5.49 22.13
C PHE A 98 -22.94 -5.72 20.67
N ILE A 99 -22.49 -4.66 20.01
CA ILE A 99 -22.10 -4.69 18.61
C ILE A 99 -20.68 -4.15 18.49
N ASN A 100 -19.76 -4.99 18.01
CA ASN A 100 -18.47 -4.53 17.52
C ASN A 100 -18.67 -3.84 16.16
N ALA A 101 -18.32 -2.55 16.09
CA ALA A 101 -18.28 -1.73 14.89
C ALA A 101 -16.93 -0.98 14.76
N CYS A 102 -15.87 -1.53 15.34
CA CYS A 102 -14.49 -1.14 15.00
C CYS A 102 -14.20 -1.47 13.52
N ASP A 103 -13.09 -0.98 12.98
CA ASP A 103 -12.70 -1.34 11.61
C ASP A 103 -12.59 -2.87 11.46
N PHE A 104 -12.98 -3.42 10.32
CA PHE A 104 -13.07 -4.88 10.12
C PHE A 104 -11.72 -5.54 9.82
N ASP A 105 -10.72 -5.22 10.64
CA ASP A 105 -9.40 -5.82 10.63
C ASP A 105 -9.05 -6.49 11.97
N THR A 106 -7.88 -7.12 12.02
CA THR A 106 -7.43 -7.85 13.21
C THR A 106 -7.26 -6.94 14.42
N GLU A 107 -6.89 -5.67 14.22
CA GLU A 107 -6.73 -4.73 15.32
C GLU A 107 -8.08 -4.27 15.88
N GLY A 108 -9.05 -3.99 15.00
CA GLY A 108 -10.42 -3.65 15.41
C GLY A 108 -11.08 -4.76 16.21
N GLU A 109 -10.84 -6.04 15.85
CA GLU A 109 -11.29 -7.17 16.66
C GLU A 109 -10.62 -7.23 18.04
N VAL A 110 -9.32 -6.97 18.14
CA VAL A 110 -8.61 -6.96 19.44
C VAL A 110 -9.11 -5.84 20.34
N ILE A 111 -9.31 -4.63 19.78
CA ILE A 111 -9.83 -3.47 20.51
C ILE A 111 -11.18 -3.84 21.13
N ALA A 112 -12.12 -4.29 20.30
CA ALA A 112 -13.46 -4.63 20.76
C ALA A 112 -13.44 -5.82 21.74
N TYR A 113 -12.63 -6.85 21.48
CA TYR A 113 -12.51 -8.02 22.35
C TYR A 113 -12.11 -7.65 23.78
N ASN A 114 -11.08 -6.82 23.93
CA ASN A 114 -10.61 -6.39 25.25
C ASN A 114 -11.64 -5.47 25.93
N ILE A 115 -12.28 -4.55 25.19
CA ILE A 115 -13.33 -3.69 25.74
C ILE A 115 -14.52 -4.50 26.25
N LEU A 116 -15.00 -5.46 25.46
CA LEU A 116 -16.11 -6.34 25.85
C LEU A 116 -15.77 -7.11 27.13
N ARG A 117 -14.59 -7.74 27.15
CA ARG A 117 -14.14 -8.56 28.27
C ARG A 117 -13.94 -7.74 29.55
N PHE A 118 -13.24 -6.61 29.47
CA PHE A 118 -12.75 -5.92 30.65
C PHE A 118 -13.59 -4.71 31.05
N ALA A 119 -14.13 -3.96 30.10
CA ALA A 119 -14.98 -2.79 30.38
C ALA A 119 -16.44 -3.19 30.51
N CYS A 120 -16.95 -3.96 29.54
CA CYS A 120 -18.36 -4.36 29.50
C CYS A 120 -18.67 -5.57 30.39
N LYS A 121 -17.63 -6.32 30.80
CA LYS A 121 -17.75 -7.58 31.58
C LYS A 121 -18.63 -8.64 30.89
N VAL A 122 -18.56 -8.71 29.57
CA VAL A 122 -19.29 -9.67 28.74
C VAL A 122 -18.30 -10.57 28.02
N ASP A 123 -18.61 -11.86 27.94
CA ASP A 123 -17.83 -12.79 27.11
C ASP A 123 -17.95 -12.39 25.63
N PRO A 124 -16.85 -12.04 24.93
CA PRO A 124 -16.89 -11.72 23.50
C PRO A 124 -17.46 -12.84 22.60
N LYS A 125 -17.58 -14.07 23.11
CA LYS A 125 -18.19 -15.22 22.44
C LYS A 125 -19.69 -15.39 22.72
N SER A 126 -20.26 -14.57 23.61
CA SER A 126 -21.68 -14.64 23.96
C SER A 126 -22.57 -14.31 22.76
N ASP A 127 -23.76 -14.94 22.68
CA ASP A 127 -24.79 -14.62 21.67
C ASP A 127 -25.31 -13.18 21.74
N LYS A 128 -25.07 -12.50 22.88
CA LYS A 128 -25.35 -11.07 23.07
C LYS A 128 -24.38 -10.16 22.32
N VAL A 129 -23.31 -10.70 21.75
CA VAL A 129 -22.29 -9.97 20.99
C VAL A 129 -22.42 -10.29 19.52
N LYS A 130 -22.54 -9.24 18.69
CA LYS A 130 -22.49 -9.34 17.23
C LYS A 130 -21.47 -8.40 16.62
N ARG A 131 -21.24 -8.56 15.33
CA ARG A 131 -20.27 -7.79 14.56
C ARG A 131 -20.92 -7.13 13.36
N MET A 132 -20.74 -5.82 13.22
CA MET A 132 -21.00 -5.12 11.95
C MET A 132 -19.84 -5.35 10.99
N LYS A 133 -20.10 -5.77 9.75
CA LYS A 133 -19.08 -5.86 8.70
C LYS A 133 -19.34 -4.81 7.64
N PHE A 134 -18.44 -3.85 7.50
CA PHE A 134 -18.47 -2.85 6.44
C PHE A 134 -17.06 -2.60 5.89
N SER A 135 -16.98 -2.30 4.59
CA SER A 135 -15.75 -1.93 3.89
C SER A 135 -15.73 -0.46 3.46
N THR A 136 -16.82 0.28 3.72
CA THR A 136 -16.98 1.71 3.46
C THR A 136 -17.82 2.31 4.58
N LEU A 137 -17.66 3.61 4.83
CA LEU A 137 -18.45 4.35 5.83
C LEU A 137 -19.57 5.20 5.21
N THR A 138 -20.05 4.77 4.03
CA THR A 138 -21.25 5.36 3.40
C THR A 138 -22.49 5.00 4.23
N LYS A 139 -23.53 5.84 4.14
CA LYS A 139 -24.76 5.64 4.91
C LYS A 139 -25.40 4.30 4.58
N GLU A 140 -25.44 3.95 3.31
CA GLU A 140 -26.00 2.71 2.78
C GLU A 140 -25.25 1.49 3.32
N ALA A 141 -23.91 1.53 3.30
CA ALA A 141 -23.08 0.43 3.80
C ALA A 141 -23.23 0.24 5.31
N ILE A 142 -23.30 1.33 6.08
CA ILE A 142 -23.50 1.27 7.54
C ILE A 142 -24.88 0.68 7.86
N ILE A 143 -25.95 1.15 7.20
CA ILE A 143 -27.31 0.63 7.41
C ILE A 143 -27.35 -0.86 7.04
N ASN A 144 -26.74 -1.24 5.92
CA ASN A 144 -26.69 -2.64 5.50
C ASN A 144 -25.93 -3.52 6.53
N ALA A 145 -24.79 -3.05 7.03
CA ALA A 145 -24.00 -3.76 8.04
C ALA A 145 -24.72 -3.89 9.38
N TYR A 146 -25.53 -2.89 9.75
CA TYR A 146 -26.33 -2.93 10.96
C TYR A 146 -27.53 -3.89 10.84
N LYS A 147 -28.15 -3.97 9.67
CA LYS A 147 -29.24 -4.92 9.40
C LYS A 147 -28.75 -6.36 9.28
N ASN A 148 -27.55 -6.56 8.74
CA ASN A 148 -26.96 -7.87 8.49
C ASN A 148 -25.79 -8.15 9.43
N LEU A 149 -26.07 -8.16 10.73
CA LEU A 149 -25.07 -8.48 11.76
C LEU A 149 -24.56 -9.90 11.58
N ILE A 150 -23.24 -10.08 11.71
CA ILE A 150 -22.60 -11.40 11.67
C ILE A 150 -22.17 -11.83 13.09
N PRO A 151 -21.98 -13.14 13.33
CA PRO A 151 -21.31 -13.61 14.54
C PRO A 151 -19.91 -13.02 14.67
N THR A 152 -19.44 -12.83 15.90
CA THR A 152 -18.07 -12.35 16.16
C THR A 152 -17.04 -13.30 15.53
N PRO A 153 -16.13 -12.82 14.67
CA PRO A 153 -15.10 -13.64 14.04
C PRO A 153 -13.98 -13.94 15.04
N ILE A 154 -14.26 -14.81 16.02
CA ILE A 154 -13.39 -15.05 17.17
C ILE A 154 -11.95 -15.42 16.79
N GLY A 155 -11.75 -16.18 15.71
CA GLY A 155 -10.42 -16.54 15.23
C GLY A 155 -9.56 -15.33 14.85
N MET A 156 -10.18 -14.26 14.34
CA MET A 156 -9.50 -13.02 13.98
C MET A 156 -9.04 -12.26 15.24
N ALA A 157 -9.90 -12.16 16.25
CA ALA A 157 -9.55 -11.58 17.54
C ALA A 157 -8.41 -12.36 18.22
N LEU A 158 -8.50 -13.69 18.26
CA LEU A 158 -7.48 -14.56 18.84
C LEU A 158 -6.13 -14.43 18.12
N ALA A 159 -6.12 -14.41 16.78
CA ALA A 159 -4.90 -14.19 16.01
C ALA A 159 -4.24 -12.84 16.35
N GLY A 160 -5.03 -11.78 16.51
CA GLY A 160 -4.54 -10.47 16.93
C GLY A 160 -3.98 -10.47 18.35
N LEU A 161 -4.69 -11.08 19.31
CA LEU A 161 -4.20 -11.21 20.69
C LEU A 161 -2.88 -11.98 20.71
N THR A 162 -2.79 -13.14 20.04
CA THR A 162 -1.56 -13.92 19.92
C THR A 162 -0.42 -13.10 19.35
N ARG A 163 -0.69 -12.30 18.30
CA ARG A 163 0.31 -11.36 17.74
C ARG A 163 0.82 -10.39 18.82
N HIS A 164 -0.07 -9.75 19.57
CA HIS A 164 0.30 -8.83 20.66
C HIS A 164 1.17 -9.51 21.72
N PHE A 165 0.81 -10.73 22.17
CA PHE A 165 1.63 -11.52 23.10
C PHE A 165 3.03 -11.80 22.54
N LEU A 166 3.12 -12.30 21.30
CA LEU A 166 4.40 -12.63 20.68
C LEU A 166 5.28 -11.38 20.46
N ASP A 167 4.68 -10.29 19.98
CA ASP A 167 5.42 -9.05 19.76
C ASP A 167 5.93 -8.48 21.11
N TRP A 168 5.16 -8.61 22.19
CA TRP A 168 5.59 -8.24 23.54
C TRP A 168 6.75 -9.14 24.02
N PHE A 169 6.60 -10.47 23.95
CA PHE A 169 7.63 -11.40 24.41
C PHE A 169 8.95 -11.21 23.67
N TRP A 170 8.93 -11.17 22.35
CA TRP A 170 10.14 -10.96 21.56
C TRP A 170 10.71 -9.56 21.77
N GLY A 171 9.84 -8.54 21.83
CA GLY A 171 10.25 -7.15 21.98
C GLY A 171 10.94 -6.88 23.31
N ILE A 172 10.26 -7.16 24.42
CA ILE A 172 10.77 -6.87 25.77
C ILE A 172 11.97 -7.74 26.10
N ASN A 173 11.90 -9.06 25.86
CA ASN A 173 12.99 -9.95 26.23
C ASN A 173 14.26 -9.63 25.43
N LEU A 174 14.19 -9.55 24.10
CA LEU A 174 15.39 -9.26 23.33
C LEU A 174 15.94 -7.84 23.60
N SER A 175 15.07 -6.85 23.83
CA SER A 175 15.52 -5.49 24.18
C SER A 175 16.24 -5.47 25.53
N ARG A 176 15.72 -6.17 26.55
CA ARG A 176 16.40 -6.32 27.86
C ARG A 176 17.72 -7.05 27.71
N ALA A 177 17.77 -8.13 26.92
CA ALA A 177 19.00 -8.89 26.66
C ALA A 177 20.09 -8.03 25.99
N LEU A 178 19.73 -7.27 24.94
CA LEU A 178 20.64 -6.37 24.24
C LEU A 178 21.14 -5.25 25.16
N THR A 179 20.23 -4.63 25.92
CA THR A 179 20.57 -3.58 26.88
C THR A 179 21.54 -4.09 27.96
N LEU A 180 21.32 -5.30 28.50
CA LEU A 180 22.25 -5.93 29.45
C LEU A 180 23.63 -6.21 28.84
N ALA A 181 23.67 -6.74 27.61
CA ALA A 181 24.91 -7.07 26.94
C ALA A 181 25.75 -5.81 26.68
N VAL A 182 25.12 -4.72 26.23
CA VAL A 182 25.81 -3.44 25.98
C VAL A 182 26.20 -2.74 27.28
N ARG A 183 25.37 -2.82 28.33
CA ARG A 183 25.71 -2.26 29.64
C ARG A 183 27.04 -2.77 30.16
N LYS A 184 27.32 -4.06 29.99
CA LYS A 184 28.59 -4.69 30.39
C LYS A 184 29.80 -4.17 29.60
N ALA A 185 29.60 -3.67 28.38
CA ALA A 185 30.68 -3.31 27.47
C ALA A 185 30.90 -1.79 27.34
N ARG A 186 29.84 -0.97 27.37
CA ARG A 186 29.89 0.47 26.99
C ARG A 186 29.04 1.39 27.87
N GLY A 187 28.49 0.89 28.99
CA GLY A 187 27.58 1.66 29.85
C GLY A 187 26.11 1.54 29.43
N TYR A 188 25.20 2.14 30.21
CA TYR A 188 23.76 1.97 30.02
C TYR A 188 23.26 2.70 28.76
N THR A 189 22.68 1.96 27.83
CA THR A 189 21.97 2.51 26.66
C THR A 189 20.77 1.62 26.38
N THR A 190 19.59 2.22 26.27
CA THR A 190 18.37 1.46 25.96
C THR A 190 18.39 1.08 24.49
N LEU A 191 18.35 -0.22 24.20
CA LEU A 191 18.24 -0.74 22.85
C LEU A 191 16.87 -1.39 22.66
N SER A 192 16.21 -1.05 21.55
CA SER A 192 14.95 -1.66 21.15
C SER A 192 15.16 -2.64 20.00
N ILE A 193 14.40 -3.73 20.05
CA ILE A 193 14.23 -4.66 18.94
C ILE A 193 12.83 -5.23 19.04
N GLY A 194 12.28 -5.64 17.91
CA GLY A 194 11.00 -6.31 17.82
C GLY A 194 11.06 -7.50 16.88
N ARG A 195 10.11 -8.41 17.02
CA ARG A 195 10.00 -9.64 16.21
C ARG A 195 10.13 -9.40 14.71
N VAL A 196 9.64 -8.25 14.21
CA VAL A 196 9.72 -7.85 12.80
C VAL A 196 10.76 -6.75 12.54
N GLN A 197 10.96 -5.83 13.50
CA GLN A 197 11.96 -4.76 13.37
C GLN A 197 13.38 -5.33 13.20
N GLY A 198 13.77 -6.31 14.02
CA GLY A 198 15.11 -6.91 13.95
C GLY A 198 15.43 -7.54 12.59
N PRO A 199 14.59 -8.45 12.06
CA PRO A 199 14.76 -9.00 10.71
C PRO A 199 14.74 -7.94 9.61
N THR A 200 13.91 -6.89 9.74
CA THR A 200 13.85 -5.79 8.76
C THR A 200 15.14 -4.98 8.75
N LEU A 201 15.66 -4.64 9.93
CA LEU A 201 16.94 -3.96 10.08
C LEU A 201 18.09 -4.81 9.52
N LYS A 202 18.05 -6.13 9.74
CA LYS A 202 19.04 -7.05 9.14
C LYS A 202 19.03 -6.98 7.62
N ILE A 203 17.87 -6.95 6.97
CA ILE A 203 17.77 -6.82 5.49
C ILE A 203 18.43 -5.53 5.01
N LEU A 204 18.21 -4.42 5.72
CA LEU A 204 18.82 -3.12 5.40
C LEU A 204 20.34 -3.16 5.60
N ALA A 205 20.81 -3.69 6.73
CA ALA A 205 22.22 -3.79 7.06
C ALA A 205 22.97 -4.70 6.09
N ASP A 206 22.39 -5.85 5.70
CA ASP A 206 23.00 -6.76 4.73
C ASP A 206 23.12 -6.10 3.34
N ARG A 207 22.11 -5.32 2.90
CA ARG A 207 22.21 -4.53 1.66
C ARG A 207 23.29 -3.46 1.75
N GLU A 208 23.45 -2.79 2.89
CA GLU A 208 24.51 -1.77 3.03
C GLU A 208 25.90 -2.42 3.00
N ARG A 209 26.09 -3.58 3.64
CA ARG A 209 27.34 -4.36 3.54
C ARG A 209 27.62 -4.83 2.12
N GLU A 210 26.60 -5.28 1.39
CA GLU A 210 26.70 -5.65 -0.02
C GLU A 210 27.20 -4.48 -0.87
N ILE A 211 26.70 -3.27 -0.62
CA ILE A 211 27.13 -2.04 -1.32
C ILE A 211 28.58 -1.67 -0.93
N GLN A 212 28.92 -1.72 0.35
CA GLN A 212 30.26 -1.38 0.84
C GLN A 212 31.34 -2.35 0.32
N ASN A 213 31.01 -3.63 0.19
CA ASN A 213 31.93 -4.66 -0.30
C ASN A 213 31.91 -4.80 -1.83
N PHE A 214 31.06 -4.05 -2.53
CA PHE A 214 30.95 -4.12 -3.99
C PHE A 214 32.22 -3.61 -4.66
N LYS A 215 32.81 -4.43 -5.52
CA LYS A 215 33.95 -4.05 -6.35
C LYS A 215 33.44 -3.80 -7.77
N PRO A 216 33.47 -2.54 -8.26
CA PRO A 216 33.09 -2.26 -9.64
C PRO A 216 33.99 -3.02 -10.62
N GLU A 217 33.36 -3.60 -11.63
CA GLU A 217 34.04 -4.29 -12.72
C GLU A 217 33.86 -3.45 -14.00
N PRO A 218 34.95 -3.10 -14.69
CA PRO A 218 34.87 -2.37 -15.94
C PRO A 218 34.27 -3.26 -17.02
N TYR A 219 33.46 -2.64 -17.87
CA TYR A 219 32.95 -3.21 -19.11
C TYR A 219 32.85 -2.14 -20.18
N TRP A 220 32.86 -2.56 -21.43
CA TRP A 220 32.75 -1.68 -22.58
C TRP A 220 31.44 -1.92 -23.32
N GLU A 221 30.82 -0.86 -23.80
CA GLU A 221 29.68 -0.93 -24.71
C GLU A 221 30.02 -0.20 -26.01
N LEU A 222 29.62 -0.78 -27.14
CA LEU A 222 29.74 -0.14 -28.44
C LEU A 222 28.41 0.49 -28.85
N GLU A 223 28.46 1.77 -29.21
CA GLU A 223 27.34 2.50 -29.78
C GLU A 223 27.66 2.98 -31.19
N ILE A 224 26.74 2.76 -32.12
CA ILE A 224 26.79 3.28 -33.48
C ILE A 224 25.89 4.51 -33.58
N ILE A 225 26.40 5.60 -34.15
CA ILE A 225 25.61 6.78 -34.48
C ILE A 225 25.51 6.88 -35.99
N VAL A 226 24.29 6.73 -36.51
CA VAL A 226 24.00 6.83 -37.96
C VAL A 226 23.20 8.08 -38.29
N LYS A 227 23.33 8.56 -39.52
CA LYS A 227 22.51 9.65 -40.07
C LYS A 227 21.27 9.07 -40.76
N LYS A 228 20.08 9.47 -40.33
CA LYS A 228 18.80 9.08 -40.96
C LYS A 228 17.87 10.28 -41.05
N ASN A 229 17.46 10.65 -42.25
CA ASN A 229 16.58 11.81 -42.53
C ASN A 229 17.05 13.10 -41.83
N GLY A 230 18.36 13.37 -41.86
CA GLY A 230 18.96 14.54 -41.19
C GLY A 230 19.11 14.43 -39.66
N LYS A 231 18.60 13.37 -39.04
CA LYS A 231 18.71 13.12 -37.58
C LYS A 231 19.81 12.10 -37.27
N LYS A 232 20.43 12.25 -36.10
CA LYS A 232 21.35 11.25 -35.53
C LYS A 232 20.53 10.20 -34.80
N VAL A 233 20.77 8.93 -35.10
CA VAL A 233 20.13 7.80 -34.40
C VAL A 233 21.21 6.91 -33.81
N THR A 234 21.06 6.59 -32.53
CA THR A 234 22.02 5.74 -31.80
C THR A 234 21.52 4.31 -31.71
N GLY A 235 22.36 3.37 -32.11
CA GLY A 235 22.16 1.93 -31.90
C GLY A 235 23.21 1.36 -30.95
N LYS A 236 22.89 0.25 -30.29
CA LYS A 236 23.81 -0.48 -29.39
C LYS A 236 24.24 -1.79 -30.01
N HIS A 237 25.48 -2.19 -29.79
CA HIS A 237 25.98 -3.46 -30.29
C HIS A 237 25.17 -4.65 -29.75
N ILE A 238 24.94 -5.67 -30.57
CA ILE A 238 24.05 -6.80 -30.23
C ILE A 238 24.54 -7.60 -29.01
N ASN A 239 25.85 -7.67 -28.79
CA ASN A 239 26.43 -8.35 -27.63
C ASN A 239 26.17 -7.59 -26.31
N GLY A 240 25.73 -6.33 -26.36
CA GLY A 240 25.57 -5.49 -25.18
C GLY A 240 26.92 -5.12 -24.56
N LYS A 241 27.32 -5.85 -23.51
CA LYS A 241 28.54 -5.58 -22.74
C LYS A 241 29.70 -6.46 -23.20
N PHE A 242 30.86 -5.85 -23.33
CA PHE A 242 32.14 -6.51 -23.50
C PHE A 242 32.92 -6.42 -22.19
N TRP A 243 33.40 -7.54 -21.66
CA TRP A 243 34.20 -7.58 -20.42
C TRP A 243 35.71 -7.52 -20.68
N ASP A 244 36.11 -7.57 -21.95
CA ASP A 244 37.50 -7.47 -22.39
C ASP A 244 37.61 -6.28 -23.35
N LYS A 245 38.48 -5.32 -22.99
CA LYS A 245 38.71 -4.11 -23.79
C LYS A 245 39.20 -4.43 -25.18
N THR A 246 40.09 -5.41 -25.33
CA THR A 246 40.69 -5.78 -26.61
C THR A 246 39.63 -6.34 -27.57
N GLN A 247 38.66 -7.10 -27.05
CA GLN A 247 37.54 -7.58 -27.85
C GLN A 247 36.62 -6.44 -28.29
N ALA A 248 36.37 -5.48 -27.40
CA ALA A 248 35.55 -4.31 -27.73
C ALA A 248 36.23 -3.40 -28.77
N GLU A 249 37.55 -3.20 -28.65
CA GLU A 249 38.35 -2.47 -29.64
C GLU A 249 38.41 -3.20 -30.99
N LYS A 250 38.55 -4.53 -30.97
CA LYS A 250 38.49 -5.35 -32.19
C LYS A 250 37.14 -5.22 -32.89
N ALA A 251 36.05 -5.31 -32.14
CA ALA A 251 34.70 -5.10 -32.69
C ALA A 251 34.53 -3.69 -33.26
N LYS A 252 35.03 -2.65 -32.57
CA LYS A 252 35.05 -1.29 -33.11
C LYS A 252 35.80 -1.20 -34.44
N ASN A 253 36.97 -1.82 -34.54
CA ASN A 253 37.81 -1.79 -35.73
C ASN A 253 37.24 -2.61 -36.90
N ASN A 254 36.36 -3.57 -36.61
CA ASN A 254 35.62 -4.34 -37.62
C ASN A 254 34.45 -3.54 -38.25
N CYS A 255 34.12 -2.36 -37.74
CA CYS A 255 33.03 -1.52 -38.25
C CYS A 255 33.42 -0.80 -39.54
N SER A 256 32.43 -0.50 -40.38
CA SER A 256 32.56 0.27 -41.63
C SER A 256 32.07 1.72 -41.47
N SER A 257 32.41 2.59 -42.41
CA SER A 257 31.84 3.94 -42.54
C SER A 257 30.37 3.94 -43.01
N LYS A 258 29.85 2.78 -43.43
CA LYS A 258 28.44 2.58 -43.81
C LYS A 258 27.84 1.41 -43.04
N ALA A 259 26.56 1.53 -42.69
CA ALA A 259 25.79 0.45 -42.07
C ALA A 259 24.57 0.10 -42.92
N VAL A 260 24.25 -1.18 -43.04
CA VAL A 260 23.11 -1.66 -43.83
C VAL A 260 22.03 -2.20 -42.91
N VAL A 261 20.78 -1.80 -43.15
CA VAL A 261 19.61 -2.35 -42.45
C VAL A 261 19.38 -3.78 -42.90
N LYS A 262 19.72 -4.76 -42.06
CA LYS A 262 19.58 -6.18 -42.39
C LYS A 262 18.17 -6.70 -42.11
N LYS A 263 17.60 -6.27 -41.00
CA LYS A 263 16.32 -6.78 -40.49
C LYS A 263 15.58 -5.69 -39.72
N ILE A 264 14.26 -5.69 -39.88
CA ILE A 264 13.35 -4.86 -39.11
C ILE A 264 12.31 -5.80 -38.52
N LEU A 265 12.15 -5.76 -37.21
CA LEU A 265 11.15 -6.51 -36.47
C LEU A 265 10.21 -5.53 -35.80
N SER A 266 8.93 -5.65 -36.08
CA SER A 266 7.87 -4.93 -35.39
C SER A 266 7.02 -5.93 -34.60
N LYS A 267 6.74 -5.59 -33.34
CA LYS A 267 5.86 -6.37 -32.48
C LYS A 267 4.82 -5.46 -31.84
N ARG A 268 3.54 -5.77 -32.09
CA ARG A 268 2.42 -5.19 -31.35
C ARG A 268 2.43 -5.77 -29.93
N ILE A 269 2.46 -4.89 -28.93
CA ILE A 269 2.41 -5.24 -27.51
C ILE A 269 1.10 -4.68 -26.95
N ILE A 270 0.27 -5.58 -26.45
CA ILE A 270 -0.98 -5.26 -25.78
C ILE A 270 -0.70 -5.23 -24.28
N GLN A 271 -1.11 -4.16 -23.60
CA GLN A 271 -0.98 -4.02 -22.15
C GLN A 271 -2.36 -3.84 -21.55
N THR A 272 -2.78 -4.84 -20.77
CA THR A 272 -4.04 -4.80 -20.02
C THR A 272 -4.07 -3.62 -19.06
N PRO A 273 -5.26 -3.11 -18.71
CA PRO A 273 -5.38 -2.13 -17.65
C PRO A 273 -4.78 -2.61 -16.33
N PRO A 274 -4.35 -1.68 -15.48
CA PRO A 274 -3.85 -2.02 -14.16
C PRO A 274 -4.97 -2.56 -13.27
N CYS A 275 -4.62 -3.44 -12.34
CA CYS A 275 -5.55 -3.88 -11.31
C CYS A 275 -5.81 -2.78 -10.26
N PRO A 276 -6.94 -2.83 -9.54
CA PRO A 276 -7.20 -1.89 -8.46
C PRO A 276 -6.16 -2.07 -7.33
N PHE A 277 -6.03 -1.04 -6.49
CA PHE A 277 -4.99 -1.02 -5.47
C PHE A 277 -5.29 -1.97 -4.31
N ASP A 278 -4.29 -2.76 -3.92
CA ASP A 278 -4.11 -3.17 -2.53
C ASP A 278 -3.31 -2.08 -1.77
N LEU A 279 -3.14 -2.20 -0.46
CA LEU A 279 -2.40 -1.19 0.31
C LEU A 279 -0.93 -1.08 -0.13
N THR A 280 -0.26 -2.20 -0.36
CA THR A 280 1.18 -2.23 -0.70
C THR A 280 1.44 -1.54 -2.05
N THR A 281 0.58 -1.76 -3.04
CA THR A 281 0.66 -1.14 -4.37
C THR A 281 0.32 0.34 -4.31
N LEU A 282 -0.68 0.75 -3.51
CA LEU A 282 -0.97 2.17 -3.26
C LEU A 282 0.24 2.89 -2.66
N GLN A 283 0.83 2.34 -1.58
CA GLN A 283 2.02 2.90 -0.92
C GLN A 283 3.22 2.96 -1.87
N THR A 284 3.45 1.90 -2.65
CA THR A 284 4.57 1.84 -3.59
C THR A 284 4.45 2.88 -4.69
N GLU A 285 3.24 3.08 -5.21
CA GLU A 285 3.03 4.06 -6.26
C GLU A 285 2.97 5.50 -5.76
N ALA A 286 2.34 5.76 -4.62
CA ALA A 286 2.36 7.07 -3.98
C ALA A 286 3.80 7.55 -3.74
N TYR A 287 4.68 6.67 -3.27
CA TYR A 287 6.09 6.99 -3.12
C TYR A 287 6.80 7.19 -4.46
N ARG A 288 6.56 6.31 -5.44
CA ARG A 288 7.18 6.41 -6.78
C ARG A 288 6.87 7.74 -7.44
N ILE A 289 5.61 8.18 -7.39
CA ILE A 289 5.07 9.33 -8.12
C ILE A 289 5.24 10.63 -7.32
N PHE A 290 4.87 10.62 -6.04
CA PHE A 290 4.76 11.83 -5.23
C PHE A 290 5.75 11.93 -4.08
N LYS A 291 6.60 10.92 -3.87
CA LYS A 291 7.52 10.82 -2.72
C LYS A 291 6.81 10.86 -1.36
N ILE A 292 5.52 10.52 -1.32
CA ILE A 292 4.78 10.34 -0.08
C ILE A 292 5.19 8.99 0.51
N THR A 293 5.63 8.95 1.77
CA THR A 293 6.12 7.71 2.39
C THR A 293 4.98 6.68 2.53
N PRO A 294 5.29 5.38 2.65
CA PRO A 294 4.28 4.36 2.91
C PRO A 294 3.41 4.68 4.14
N GLN A 295 4.01 5.20 5.21
CA GLN A 295 3.29 5.54 6.44
C GLN A 295 2.35 6.73 6.23
N GLN A 296 2.84 7.83 5.64
CA GLN A 296 1.99 8.98 5.28
C GLN A 296 0.86 8.57 4.33
N THR A 297 1.12 7.67 3.39
CA THR A 297 0.09 7.16 2.46
C THR A 297 -1.02 6.42 3.22
N LEU A 298 -0.67 5.57 4.19
CA LEU A 298 -1.65 4.86 5.02
C LEU A 298 -2.46 5.83 5.88
N GLU A 299 -1.83 6.82 6.50
CA GLU A 299 -2.52 7.85 7.30
C GLU A 299 -3.52 8.65 6.46
N ILE A 300 -3.11 9.11 5.28
CA ILE A 300 -3.97 9.83 4.34
C ILE A 300 -5.12 8.94 3.88
N ALA A 301 -4.85 7.70 3.47
CA ALA A 301 -5.88 6.77 3.03
C ALA A 301 -6.88 6.46 4.15
N GLN A 302 -6.41 6.33 5.41
CA GLN A 302 -7.29 6.17 6.55
C GLN A 302 -8.15 7.41 6.79
N ASN A 303 -7.60 8.63 6.63
CA ASN A 303 -8.41 9.84 6.73
C ASN A 303 -9.50 9.88 5.64
N LEU A 304 -9.14 9.57 4.38
CA LEU A 304 -10.09 9.50 3.27
C LEU A 304 -11.20 8.46 3.53
N TYR A 305 -10.85 7.29 4.09
CA TYR A 305 -11.81 6.26 4.47
C TYR A 305 -12.73 6.70 5.61
N THR A 306 -12.18 7.27 6.69
CA THR A 306 -13.00 7.79 7.81
C THR A 306 -13.92 8.93 7.40
N ASN A 307 -13.63 9.58 6.27
CA ASN A 307 -14.51 10.56 5.64
C ASN A 307 -15.50 9.96 4.63
N ALA A 308 -15.50 8.64 4.48
CA ALA A 308 -16.29 7.86 3.54
C ALA A 308 -15.99 8.13 2.05
N TYR A 309 -14.83 8.68 1.70
CA TYR A 309 -14.45 8.98 0.32
C TYR A 309 -13.87 7.77 -0.43
N ILE A 310 -13.23 6.85 0.30
CA ILE A 310 -12.69 5.60 -0.24
C ILE A 310 -13.11 4.41 0.63
N SER A 311 -12.97 3.21 0.08
CA SER A 311 -13.08 1.96 0.84
C SER A 311 -11.91 1.76 1.81
N TYR A 312 -12.09 0.82 2.73
CA TYR A 312 -11.15 0.53 3.78
C TYR A 312 -9.76 0.20 3.22
N PRO A 313 -8.71 0.96 3.62
CA PRO A 313 -7.45 0.92 2.89
C PRO A 313 -6.53 -0.23 3.31
N ARG A 314 -6.77 -0.88 4.46
CA ARG A 314 -5.94 -2.01 4.92
C ARG A 314 -6.43 -3.33 4.32
N THR A 315 -6.31 -3.45 3.01
CA THR A 315 -6.68 -4.64 2.23
C THR A 315 -5.49 -5.18 1.45
N SER A 316 -5.43 -6.51 1.31
CA SER A 316 -4.52 -7.20 0.38
C SER A 316 -5.17 -7.51 -0.96
N SER A 317 -6.48 -7.25 -1.10
CA SER A 317 -7.23 -7.57 -2.30
C SER A 317 -6.86 -6.63 -3.45
N GLN A 318 -6.72 -7.21 -4.63
CA GLN A 318 -6.66 -6.50 -5.90
C GLN A 318 -7.92 -6.80 -6.72
N LYS A 319 -9.02 -7.18 -6.06
CA LYS A 319 -10.28 -7.52 -6.68
C LYS A 319 -11.40 -6.56 -6.27
N LEU A 320 -12.23 -6.19 -7.24
CA LEU A 320 -13.49 -5.49 -7.04
C LEU A 320 -14.64 -6.49 -7.27
N PRO A 321 -15.32 -6.95 -6.20
CA PRO A 321 -16.46 -7.84 -6.31
C PRO A 321 -17.65 -7.20 -7.01
N ALA A 322 -18.47 -8.02 -7.69
CA ALA A 322 -19.56 -7.55 -8.54
C ALA A 322 -20.78 -6.96 -7.81
N ASP A 323 -20.86 -7.14 -6.49
CA ASP A 323 -21.90 -6.55 -5.63
C ASP A 323 -21.67 -5.05 -5.36
N ILE A 324 -20.48 -4.52 -5.68
CA ILE A 324 -20.22 -3.08 -5.66
C ILE A 324 -20.91 -2.40 -6.85
N ASN A 325 -21.69 -1.35 -6.57
CA ASN A 325 -22.36 -0.57 -7.61
C ASN A 325 -21.39 0.36 -8.36
N PHE A 326 -20.56 -0.21 -9.25
CA PHE A 326 -19.56 0.54 -10.02
C PHE A 326 -20.17 1.69 -10.83
N ARG A 327 -21.35 1.48 -11.42
CA ARG A 327 -22.02 2.47 -12.26
C ARG A 327 -22.39 3.71 -11.44
N GLU A 328 -22.89 3.54 -10.22
CA GLU A 328 -23.19 4.65 -9.32
C GLU A 328 -21.93 5.39 -8.86
N ILE A 329 -20.87 4.68 -8.52
CA ILE A 329 -19.57 5.28 -8.16
C ILE A 329 -19.07 6.15 -9.32
N ILE A 330 -19.03 5.61 -10.54
CA ILE A 330 -18.56 6.34 -11.74
C ILE A 330 -19.48 7.52 -12.06
N LYS A 331 -20.80 7.37 -11.93
CA LYS A 331 -21.77 8.46 -12.10
C LYS A 331 -21.55 9.59 -11.10
N ASN A 332 -21.20 9.29 -9.86
CA ASN A 332 -20.90 10.34 -8.90
C ASN A 332 -19.53 10.99 -9.15
N LEU A 333 -18.52 10.21 -9.56
CA LEU A 333 -17.22 10.76 -9.98
C LEU A 333 -17.34 11.67 -11.21
N SER A 334 -18.32 11.46 -12.10
CA SER A 334 -18.53 12.32 -13.28
C SER A 334 -18.90 13.77 -12.95
N LYS A 335 -19.28 14.04 -11.70
CA LYS A 335 -19.55 15.39 -11.16
C LYS A 335 -18.28 16.16 -10.81
N ILE A 336 -17.12 15.49 -10.82
CA ILE A 336 -15.80 16.10 -10.68
C ILE A 336 -15.25 16.32 -12.08
N ASP A 337 -14.96 17.58 -12.43
CA ASP A 337 -14.57 17.99 -13.78
C ASP A 337 -13.38 17.17 -14.31
N GLU A 338 -12.38 16.90 -13.47
CA GLU A 338 -11.19 16.12 -13.85
C GLU A 338 -11.51 14.67 -14.27
N TYR A 339 -12.69 14.13 -13.93
CA TYR A 339 -13.13 12.77 -14.27
C TYR A 339 -14.34 12.72 -15.21
N SER A 340 -14.97 13.86 -15.51
CA SER A 340 -16.25 13.91 -16.21
C SER A 340 -16.23 13.18 -17.57
N ASN A 341 -15.25 13.48 -18.42
CA ASN A 341 -15.14 12.87 -19.74
C ASN A 341 -14.84 11.37 -19.66
N ILE A 342 -13.95 10.98 -18.74
CA ILE A 342 -13.58 9.58 -18.50
C ILE A 342 -14.81 8.79 -18.03
N ALA A 343 -15.56 9.34 -17.08
CA ALA A 343 -16.74 8.71 -16.53
C ALA A 343 -17.85 8.57 -17.59
N LYS A 344 -18.07 9.58 -18.45
CA LYS A 344 -19.03 9.50 -19.55
C LYS A 344 -18.69 8.36 -20.53
N GLU A 345 -17.42 8.24 -20.91
CA GLU A 345 -16.96 7.15 -21.78
C GLU A 345 -17.24 5.78 -21.11
N LEU A 346 -16.87 5.60 -19.85
CA LEU A 346 -17.09 4.34 -19.14
C LEU A 346 -18.58 4.03 -18.96
N LEU A 347 -19.42 5.02 -18.65
CA LEU A 347 -20.86 4.84 -18.48
C LEU A 347 -21.60 4.47 -19.77
N SER A 348 -21.02 4.78 -20.93
CA SER A 348 -21.57 4.37 -22.24
C SER A 348 -21.46 2.86 -22.50
N LYS A 349 -20.60 2.16 -21.76
CA LYS A 349 -20.45 0.71 -21.88
C LYS A 349 -21.66 0.00 -21.31
N SER A 350 -22.06 -1.09 -21.98
CA SER A 350 -23.10 -1.99 -21.50
C SER A 350 -22.70 -2.65 -20.18
N GLU A 351 -21.46 -3.16 -20.11
CA GLU A 351 -20.90 -3.83 -18.94
C GLU A 351 -19.65 -3.10 -18.40
N LEU A 352 -19.51 -3.10 -17.06
CA LEU A 352 -18.36 -2.56 -16.34
C LEU A 352 -17.60 -3.69 -15.64
N THR A 353 -16.74 -4.37 -16.39
CA THR A 353 -15.90 -5.46 -15.87
C THR A 353 -14.53 -4.92 -15.45
N PRO A 354 -14.15 -4.97 -14.17
CA PRO A 354 -12.85 -4.49 -13.72
C PRO A 354 -11.74 -5.49 -14.06
N THR A 355 -10.57 -4.99 -14.44
CA THR A 355 -9.35 -5.80 -14.56
C THR A 355 -8.85 -6.19 -13.17
N ASN A 356 -9.30 -7.32 -12.64
CA ASN A 356 -8.93 -7.80 -11.30
C ASN A 356 -7.51 -8.38 -11.26
N GLY A 357 -6.82 -8.16 -10.14
CA GLY A 357 -5.49 -8.70 -9.87
C GLY A 357 -5.53 -10.12 -9.27
N LYS A 358 -4.35 -10.66 -8.99
CA LYS A 358 -4.20 -12.03 -8.46
C LYS A 358 -4.49 -12.14 -6.96
N LYS A 359 -4.15 -11.10 -6.19
CA LYS A 359 -4.30 -11.11 -4.73
C LYS A 359 -5.75 -10.91 -4.32
N ASP A 360 -6.14 -11.58 -3.24
CA ASP A 360 -7.48 -11.53 -2.68
C ASP A 360 -7.44 -11.27 -1.17
N ASP A 361 -8.52 -10.75 -0.63
CA ASP A 361 -8.73 -10.56 0.80
C ASP A 361 -10.22 -10.83 1.11
N PRO A 362 -10.57 -11.93 1.81
CA PRO A 362 -11.96 -12.29 2.07
C PRO A 362 -12.74 -11.24 2.88
N ALA A 363 -12.04 -10.37 3.61
CA ALA A 363 -12.66 -9.36 4.45
C ALA A 363 -13.06 -8.12 3.63
N HIS A 364 -12.21 -7.72 2.69
CA HIS A 364 -12.30 -6.42 2.04
C HIS A 364 -12.01 -6.48 0.54
N PRO A 365 -12.76 -5.73 -0.28
CA PRO A 365 -12.40 -5.52 -1.67
C PRO A 365 -11.11 -4.69 -1.78
N ALA A 366 -10.61 -4.52 -3.00
CA ALA A 366 -9.55 -3.58 -3.30
C ALA A 366 -9.94 -2.13 -2.94
N ILE A 367 -8.93 -1.27 -2.78
CA ILE A 367 -9.11 0.15 -2.47
C ILE A 367 -9.76 0.85 -3.67
N HIS A 368 -10.92 1.48 -3.45
CA HIS A 368 -11.69 2.18 -4.48
C HIS A 368 -12.42 3.41 -3.92
N PRO A 369 -12.76 4.41 -4.75
CA PRO A 369 -13.60 5.53 -4.32
C PRO A 369 -15.03 5.05 -4.06
N THR A 370 -15.70 5.64 -3.08
CA THR A 370 -17.10 5.31 -2.75
C THR A 370 -18.12 6.03 -3.63
N GLY A 371 -17.69 7.03 -4.40
CA GLY A 371 -18.56 7.97 -5.10
C GLY A 371 -19.01 9.16 -4.23
N VAL A 372 -18.72 9.18 -2.93
CA VAL A 372 -18.92 10.40 -2.11
C VAL A 372 -17.92 11.46 -2.57
N ILE A 373 -18.43 12.64 -2.94
CA ILE A 373 -17.60 13.76 -3.41
C ILE A 373 -16.92 14.43 -2.21
N PRO A 374 -15.58 14.53 -2.19
CA PRO A 374 -14.88 15.21 -1.11
C PRO A 374 -15.16 16.72 -1.09
N GLU A 375 -15.46 17.28 0.07
CA GLU A 375 -15.70 18.73 0.22
C GLU A 375 -14.39 19.53 0.26
N LYS A 376 -13.43 19.09 1.09
CA LYS A 376 -12.11 19.71 1.24
C LYS A 376 -11.05 18.63 1.41
N LEU A 377 -10.04 18.67 0.56
CA LEU A 377 -8.84 17.82 0.66
C LEU A 377 -7.61 18.72 0.66
N ASN A 378 -6.64 18.43 1.52
CA ASN A 378 -5.33 19.06 1.44
C ASN A 378 -4.55 18.57 0.20
N SER A 379 -3.40 19.19 -0.09
CA SER A 379 -2.61 18.88 -1.29
C SER A 379 -2.19 17.40 -1.40
N LYS A 380 -1.77 16.77 -0.29
CA LYS A 380 -1.38 15.35 -0.29
C LYS A 380 -2.60 14.44 -0.39
N GLU A 381 -3.69 14.76 0.30
CA GLU A 381 -4.97 14.05 0.20
C GLU A 381 -5.52 14.06 -1.23
N LYS A 382 -5.52 15.22 -1.90
CA LYS A 382 -5.95 15.34 -3.30
C LYS A 382 -5.12 14.42 -4.21
N LYS A 383 -3.81 14.33 -3.99
CA LYS A 383 -2.92 13.43 -4.77
C LYS A 383 -3.24 11.95 -4.55
N ILE A 384 -3.43 11.51 -3.30
CA ILE A 384 -3.76 10.11 -3.00
C ILE A 384 -5.16 9.75 -3.49
N TYR A 385 -6.13 10.65 -3.31
CA TYR A 385 -7.49 10.45 -3.82
C TYR A 385 -7.52 10.38 -5.36
N ASP A 386 -6.82 11.27 -6.06
CA ASP A 386 -6.73 11.23 -7.53
C ASP A 386 -6.04 9.96 -8.03
N LEU A 387 -5.00 9.51 -7.33
CA LEU A 387 -4.32 8.25 -7.61
C LEU A 387 -5.30 7.07 -7.54
N ILE A 388 -6.09 6.98 -6.47
CA ILE A 388 -7.10 5.93 -6.27
C ILE A 388 -8.20 6.01 -7.33
N CYS A 389 -8.75 7.21 -7.58
CA CYS A 389 -9.83 7.41 -8.56
C CYS A 389 -9.39 7.04 -9.97
N ARG A 390 -8.22 7.52 -10.42
CA ARG A 390 -7.69 7.18 -11.75
C ARG A 390 -7.37 5.71 -11.88
N ARG A 391 -6.86 5.07 -10.82
CA ARG A 391 -6.62 3.63 -10.84
C ARG A 391 -7.91 2.86 -10.97
N PHE A 392 -8.93 3.21 -10.17
CA PHE A 392 -10.26 2.60 -10.24
C PHE A 392 -10.91 2.79 -11.62
N LEU A 393 -10.92 4.01 -12.18
CA LEU A 393 -11.50 4.25 -13.51
C LEU A 393 -10.76 3.49 -14.61
N ALA A 394 -9.43 3.39 -14.50
CA ALA A 394 -8.62 2.67 -15.49
C ALA A 394 -8.92 1.17 -15.53
N THR A 395 -9.35 0.54 -14.44
CA THR A 395 -9.60 -0.93 -14.43
C THR A 395 -10.73 -1.35 -15.37
N PHE A 396 -11.66 -0.44 -15.66
CA PHE A 396 -12.78 -0.62 -16.59
C PHE A 396 -12.47 -0.14 -18.01
N SER A 397 -11.26 0.37 -18.25
CA SER A 397 -10.85 0.87 -19.56
C SER A 397 -10.40 -0.27 -20.48
N ARG A 398 -10.14 0.08 -21.74
CA ARG A 398 -9.59 -0.85 -22.74
C ARG A 398 -8.07 -0.95 -22.63
N GLU A 399 -7.51 -2.00 -23.22
CA GLU A 399 -6.08 -2.23 -23.26
C GLU A 399 -5.34 -1.10 -23.98
N MET A 400 -4.12 -0.83 -23.55
CA MET A 400 -3.19 0.04 -24.29
C MET A 400 -2.48 -0.82 -25.35
N VAL A 401 -2.35 -0.30 -26.56
CA VAL A 401 -1.61 -0.92 -27.65
C VAL A 401 -0.39 -0.07 -27.97
N LYS A 402 0.79 -0.70 -27.97
CA LYS A 402 2.02 -0.10 -28.47
C LYS A 402 2.67 -0.96 -29.54
N GLU A 403 3.45 -0.34 -30.39
CA GLU A 403 4.34 -1.03 -31.31
C GLU A 403 5.77 -0.89 -30.80
N SER A 404 6.49 -2.01 -30.70
CA SER A 404 7.93 -2.02 -30.48
C SER A 404 8.63 -2.39 -31.77
N ARG A 405 9.62 -1.60 -32.16
CA ARG A 405 10.43 -1.81 -33.36
C ARG A 405 11.87 -2.06 -32.99
N LYS A 406 12.46 -3.08 -33.61
CA LYS A 406 13.87 -3.43 -33.48
C LYS A 406 14.49 -3.47 -34.87
N VAL A 407 15.50 -2.63 -35.10
CA VAL A 407 16.21 -2.52 -36.38
C VAL A 407 17.63 -3.04 -36.19
N GLU A 408 17.99 -4.06 -36.95
CA GLU A 408 19.34 -4.63 -37.00
C GLU A 408 20.13 -3.95 -38.12
N LEU A 409 21.19 -3.24 -37.73
CA LEU A 409 22.17 -2.63 -38.61
C LEU A 409 23.43 -3.50 -38.64
N VAL A 410 23.97 -3.74 -39.84
CA VAL A 410 25.26 -4.40 -40.02
C VAL A 410 26.28 -3.37 -40.49
N SER A 411 27.35 -3.17 -39.71
CA SER A 411 28.48 -2.31 -40.07
C SER A 411 29.75 -3.15 -40.09
N GLY A 412 30.27 -3.43 -41.30
CA GLY A 412 31.38 -4.37 -41.48
C GLY A 412 31.00 -5.77 -40.99
N LYS A 413 31.69 -6.28 -39.97
CA LYS A 413 31.40 -7.60 -39.35
C LYS A 413 30.50 -7.52 -38.12
N GLU A 414 30.17 -6.32 -37.64
CA GLU A 414 29.46 -6.11 -36.39
C GLU A 414 27.98 -5.80 -36.59
N VAL A 415 27.16 -6.18 -35.62
CA VAL A 415 25.70 -5.99 -35.65
C VAL A 415 25.28 -5.07 -34.50
N PHE A 416 24.46 -4.08 -34.85
CA PHE A 416 23.90 -3.11 -33.92
C PHE A 416 22.38 -3.13 -33.96
N ILE A 417 21.77 -2.81 -32.82
CA ILE A 417 20.35 -2.75 -32.62
C ILE A 417 19.93 -1.31 -32.33
N ILE A 418 18.97 -0.81 -33.10
CA ILE A 418 18.19 0.38 -32.75
C ILE A 418 16.81 -0.11 -32.29
N GLU A 419 16.40 0.28 -31.09
CA GLU A 419 15.08 -0.03 -30.54
C GLU A 419 14.25 1.24 -30.42
N GLY A 420 12.97 1.14 -30.77
CA GLY A 420 12.00 2.19 -30.56
C GLY A 420 10.66 1.62 -30.13
N SER A 421 9.81 2.48 -29.60
CA SER A 421 8.43 2.15 -29.32
C SER A 421 7.53 3.36 -29.48
N SER A 422 6.35 3.14 -30.03
CA SER A 422 5.30 4.15 -30.18
C SER A 422 3.97 3.64 -29.63
N ILE A 423 3.20 4.53 -28.98
CA ILE A 423 1.83 4.24 -28.56
C ILE A 423 0.92 4.32 -29.78
N ILE A 424 0.29 3.20 -30.14
CA ILE A 424 -0.69 3.13 -31.24
C ILE A 424 -2.09 3.47 -30.73
N ASP A 425 -2.40 2.97 -29.54
CA ASP A 425 -3.67 3.22 -28.88
C ASP A 425 -3.43 3.40 -27.36
N PRO A 426 -3.70 4.59 -26.80
CA PRO A 426 -3.41 4.84 -25.40
C PRO A 426 -4.28 4.00 -24.44
N GLY A 427 -5.49 3.60 -24.82
CA GLY A 427 -6.40 2.85 -23.93
C GLY A 427 -6.46 3.42 -22.50
N TRP A 428 -6.29 2.55 -21.50
CA TRP A 428 -6.24 2.92 -20.08
C TRP A 428 -5.15 3.94 -19.70
N TYR A 429 -4.08 4.09 -20.50
CA TYR A 429 -2.99 5.02 -20.22
C TYR A 429 -3.45 6.49 -20.25
N SER A 430 -4.46 6.79 -21.06
CA SER A 430 -5.12 8.11 -21.10
C SER A 430 -5.77 8.50 -19.76
N ILE A 431 -6.22 7.50 -18.99
CA ILE A 431 -6.85 7.68 -17.67
C ILE A 431 -5.77 7.70 -16.58
N TYR A 432 -4.92 6.67 -16.58
CA TYR A 432 -3.87 6.47 -15.58
C TYR A 432 -2.51 6.95 -16.09
N ARG A 433 -2.39 8.28 -16.25
CA ARG A 433 -1.18 8.98 -16.72
C ARG A 433 0.07 8.81 -15.84
N TYR A 434 -0.05 8.18 -14.68
CA TYR A 434 1.06 7.94 -13.76
C TYR A 434 1.93 6.72 -14.12
N ALA A 435 1.46 5.88 -15.06
CA ALA A 435 2.27 4.79 -15.54
C ALA A 435 3.50 5.32 -16.29
N LYS A 436 4.65 4.68 -16.08
CA LYS A 436 5.83 4.95 -16.90
C LYS A 436 5.75 4.04 -18.12
N VAL A 437 5.40 4.62 -19.26
CA VAL A 437 5.46 3.95 -20.57
C VAL A 437 6.64 4.54 -21.32
N LYS A 438 7.52 3.67 -21.83
CA LYS A 438 8.60 4.08 -22.70
C LYS A 438 7.99 4.39 -24.07
N ASP A 439 8.15 5.63 -24.52
CA ASP A 439 7.69 6.12 -25.81
C ASP A 439 8.89 6.82 -26.47
N GLU A 440 9.63 6.06 -27.26
CA GLU A 440 10.86 6.49 -27.92
C GLU A 440 10.68 6.20 -29.41
N GLU A 441 10.09 7.15 -30.12
CA GLU A 441 9.91 7.03 -31.56
C GLU A 441 11.27 7.03 -32.27
N ILE A 442 11.42 6.10 -33.21
CA ILE A 442 12.58 6.03 -34.11
C ILE A 442 12.12 6.30 -35.55
N PRO A 443 12.99 6.85 -36.41
CA PRO A 443 12.65 7.03 -37.82
C PRO A 443 12.27 5.72 -38.51
N ASN A 444 11.51 5.81 -39.61
CA ASN A 444 11.22 4.63 -40.45
C ASN A 444 12.48 4.20 -41.22
N PHE A 445 12.85 2.94 -41.11
CA PHE A 445 13.96 2.32 -41.85
C PHE A 445 13.41 1.39 -42.93
N ASN A 446 14.17 1.20 -44.02
CA ASN A 446 13.85 0.22 -45.05
C ASN A 446 14.87 -0.92 -45.04
N LYS A 447 14.43 -2.17 -45.25
CA LYS A 447 15.35 -3.31 -45.37
C LYS A 447 16.27 -3.09 -46.58
N GLY A 448 17.57 -3.29 -46.40
CA GLY A 448 18.60 -3.04 -47.41
C GLY A 448 19.05 -1.58 -47.50
N GLU A 449 18.44 -0.66 -46.75
CA GLU A 449 18.87 0.73 -46.69
C GLU A 449 20.30 0.84 -46.16
N THR A 450 21.12 1.65 -46.84
CA THR A 450 22.49 1.96 -46.41
C THR A 450 22.54 3.34 -45.77
N LEU A 451 23.11 3.41 -44.58
CA LEU A 451 23.21 4.62 -43.75
C LEU A 451 24.66 5.04 -43.57
N GLU A 452 24.89 6.34 -43.55
CA GLU A 452 26.18 6.93 -43.17
C GLU A 452 26.43 6.73 -41.66
N VAL A 453 27.57 6.13 -41.32
CA VAL A 453 28.02 6.02 -39.93
C VAL A 453 28.78 7.28 -39.57
N ILE A 454 28.21 8.08 -38.69
CA ILE A 454 28.82 9.32 -38.20
C ILE A 454 29.93 9.00 -37.20
N LYS A 455 29.69 8.04 -36.29
CA LYS A 455 30.63 7.69 -35.24
C LYS A 455 30.36 6.31 -34.66
N ILE A 456 31.42 5.60 -34.28
CA ILE A 456 31.37 4.44 -33.36
C ILE A 456 31.99 4.86 -32.04
N ASN A 457 31.19 4.86 -30.97
CA ASN A 457 31.66 5.12 -29.62
C ASN A 457 31.98 3.81 -28.92
N LEU A 458 33.17 3.73 -28.33
CA LEU A 458 33.53 2.73 -27.33
C LEU A 458 33.38 3.39 -25.97
N LEU A 459 32.33 3.03 -25.25
CA LEU A 459 32.03 3.58 -23.93
C LEU A 459 32.61 2.66 -22.87
N GLU A 460 33.55 3.17 -22.09
CA GLU A 460 34.03 2.52 -20.88
C GLU A 460 33.06 2.83 -19.73
N LYS A 461 32.56 1.78 -19.08
CA LYS A 461 31.58 1.85 -18.00
C LYS A 461 31.99 0.88 -16.90
N GLU A 462 31.39 1.04 -15.73
CA GLU A 462 31.60 0.14 -14.61
C GLU A 462 30.26 -0.39 -14.10
N THR A 463 30.29 -1.61 -13.56
CA THR A 463 29.13 -2.15 -12.85
C THR A 463 28.84 -1.27 -11.63
N THR A 464 27.57 -1.15 -11.27
CA THR A 464 27.14 -0.32 -10.13
C THR A 464 26.65 -1.23 -9.00
N PRO A 465 26.87 -0.85 -7.73
CA PRO A 465 26.36 -1.62 -6.62
C PRO A 465 24.83 -1.69 -6.65
N PRO A 466 24.21 -2.67 -5.99
CA PRO A 466 22.77 -2.74 -5.87
C PRO A 466 22.21 -1.46 -5.22
N LYS A 467 21.03 -1.05 -5.64
CA LYS A 467 20.41 0.16 -5.09
C LYS A 467 20.05 -0.05 -3.62
N ARG A 468 20.28 0.99 -2.81
CA ARG A 468 19.75 1.07 -1.44
C ARG A 468 18.24 0.91 -1.44
N TYR A 469 17.71 0.31 -0.38
CA TYR A 469 16.26 0.28 -0.19
C TYR A 469 15.75 1.69 0.11
N THR A 470 14.80 2.14 -0.71
CA THR A 470 13.87 3.22 -0.38
C THR A 470 12.77 2.71 0.56
N PRO A 471 12.05 3.60 1.28
CA PRO A 471 10.89 3.25 2.10
C PRO A 471 9.87 2.36 1.38
N SER A 472 9.54 2.66 0.12
CA SER A 472 8.64 1.82 -0.67
C SER A 472 9.23 0.44 -0.98
N SER A 473 10.49 0.38 -1.38
CA SER A 473 11.10 -0.90 -1.75
C SER A 473 11.33 -1.83 -0.57
N ILE A 474 11.57 -1.29 0.65
CA ILE A 474 11.66 -2.14 1.85
C ILE A 474 10.29 -2.68 2.25
N VAL A 475 9.22 -1.89 2.18
CA VAL A 475 7.84 -2.38 2.41
C VAL A 475 7.48 -3.52 1.45
N ARG A 476 7.85 -3.38 0.17
CA ARG A 476 7.65 -4.45 -0.82
C ARG A 476 8.47 -5.70 -0.52
N GLU A 477 9.70 -5.55 -0.04
CA GLU A 477 10.56 -6.66 0.35
C GLU A 477 10.05 -7.37 1.61
N MET A 478 9.53 -6.61 2.59
CA MET A 478 8.86 -7.16 3.77
C MET A 478 7.62 -7.96 3.38
N GLU A 479 6.78 -7.46 2.46
CA GLU A 479 5.64 -8.22 1.93
C GLU A 479 6.10 -9.51 1.26
N ARG A 480 7.10 -9.45 0.38
CA ARG A 480 7.65 -10.62 -0.33
C ARG A 480 8.15 -11.71 0.63
N LYS A 481 8.69 -11.31 1.77
CA LYS A 481 9.20 -12.21 2.82
C LYS A 481 8.16 -12.56 3.90
N ASN A 482 6.91 -12.11 3.76
CA ASN A 482 5.87 -12.25 4.79
C ASN A 482 6.28 -11.71 6.17
N LEU A 483 7.05 -10.62 6.19
CA LEU A 483 7.42 -9.90 7.41
C LEU A 483 6.43 -8.75 7.67
N GLY A 484 5.77 -8.80 8.82
CA GLY A 484 4.69 -7.87 9.16
C GLY A 484 3.45 -8.05 8.29
N THR A 485 2.41 -7.27 8.56
CA THR A 485 1.15 -7.29 7.81
C THR A 485 1.00 -6.03 6.96
N LYS A 486 0.02 -6.03 6.06
CA LYS A 486 -0.37 -4.83 5.30
C LYS A 486 -0.54 -3.59 6.18
N ALA A 487 -1.02 -3.76 7.41
CA ALA A 487 -1.26 -2.68 8.36
C ALA A 487 0.00 -2.22 9.14
N THR A 488 1.00 -3.08 9.33
CA THR A 488 2.11 -2.80 10.26
C THR A 488 3.45 -2.48 9.59
N ARG A 489 3.66 -2.89 8.33
CA ARG A 489 4.95 -2.74 7.64
C ARG A 489 5.45 -1.30 7.58
N SER A 490 4.58 -0.36 7.23
CA SER A 490 4.98 1.05 7.09
C SER A 490 5.40 1.66 8.42
N GLN A 491 4.67 1.35 9.49
CA GLN A 491 4.98 1.82 10.83
C GLN A 491 6.32 1.25 11.33
N ILE A 492 6.59 -0.03 11.06
CA ILE A 492 7.86 -0.68 11.42
C ILE A 492 9.06 -0.04 10.71
N VAL A 493 8.88 0.47 9.49
CA VAL A 493 9.95 1.14 8.71
C VAL A 493 10.20 2.58 9.19
N GLU A 494 9.21 3.21 9.82
CA GLU A 494 9.32 4.59 10.34
C GLU A 494 10.01 4.65 11.71
N ILE A 495 9.96 3.54 12.48
CA ILE A 495 10.68 3.34 13.74
C ILE A 495 12.15 3.04 13.44
#